data_AF-A0A4S2A2E0-F1
#
_entry.id   AF-A0A4S2A2E0-F1
#
_cell.length_a   1.000
_cell.length_b   1.000
_cell.length_c   1.000
_cell.angle_alpha   90.00
_cell.angle_beta   90.00
_cell.angle_gamma   90.00
#
_symmetry.space_group_name_H-M   'P 1'
#
loop_
_entity.id
_entity.type
_entity.pdbx_description
1 polymer ?
#
loop_
_entity_poly.entity_id
_entity_poly.type
_entity_poly.pdbx_seq_one_letter_code
_entity_poly.pdbx_strand_id
1 'polypeptide(L)'
;GGLRGLYLHYCYKLGILPKKKQQNYARLHYLLKDDLMKMEAITNETRLLCRNHIDTAEQLLSYKGSLESEISELTEQRKGLYSQSRKASGKDKEAVKARLSEITGRMKTLRKEVRLCEGIEARSDTLKEKLTVIRADENKEKGKELMKHEHRRRS
;
A
#
# COMPACT_ATOMS: atom_id res chain seq x y z
N GLY A 1 0.27 17.89 2.13
CA GLY A 1 0.79 16.59 2.59
C GLY A 1 0.66 15.61 1.45
N GLY A 2 1.74 14.95 1.06
CA GLY A 2 1.74 13.97 -0.04
C GLY A 2 1.06 12.64 0.34
N LEU A 3 1.01 11.72 -0.62
CA LEU A 3 0.48 10.36 -0.47
C LEU A 3 1.12 9.63 0.72
N ARG A 4 2.45 9.70 0.85
CA ARG A 4 3.17 9.11 2.00
C ARG A 4 2.66 9.63 3.34
N GLY A 5 2.46 10.94 3.45
CA GLY A 5 1.96 11.58 4.67
C GLY A 5 0.53 11.16 5.01
N LEU A 6 -0.32 11.01 3.99
CA LEU A 6 -1.69 10.54 4.15
C LEU A 6 -1.73 9.09 4.67
N TYR A 7 -0.95 8.19 4.08
CA TYR A 7 -0.86 6.79 4.50
C TYR A 7 -0.25 6.64 5.89
N LEU A 8 0.78 7.41 6.22
CA LEU A 8 1.37 7.42 7.57
C LEU A 8 0.36 7.91 8.63
N HIS A 9 -0.36 9.00 8.36
CA HIS A 9 -1.38 9.51 9.27
C HIS A 9 -2.52 8.51 9.45
N TYR A 10 -2.91 7.84 8.37
CA TYR A 10 -3.94 6.82 8.39
C TYR A 10 -3.50 5.57 9.18
N CYS A 11 -2.26 5.11 9.02
CA CYS A 11 -1.69 4.02 9.83
C CYS A 11 -1.65 4.36 11.33
N TYR A 12 -1.42 5.63 11.67
CA TYR A 12 -1.49 6.11 13.05
C TYR A 12 -2.93 6.05 13.60
N LYS A 13 -3.92 6.51 12.83
CA LYS A 13 -5.34 6.41 13.20
C LYS A 13 -5.81 4.96 13.36
N LEU A 14 -5.32 4.05 12.51
CA LEU A 14 -5.60 2.61 12.59
C LEU A 14 -4.92 1.91 13.77
N GLY A 15 -3.89 2.52 14.37
CA GLY A 15 -3.16 1.91 15.49
C GLY A 15 -1.98 1.04 15.13
N ILE A 16 -1.60 1.01 13.86
CA ILE A 16 -0.43 0.26 13.39
C ILE A 16 0.85 0.90 13.96
N LEU A 17 0.84 2.22 14.17
CA LEU A 17 1.89 2.97 14.86
C LEU A 17 1.30 3.72 16.07
N PRO A 18 1.95 3.74 17.26
CA PRO A 18 3.17 3.04 17.68
C PRO A 18 2.90 1.66 18.32
N LYS A 19 3.73 0.66 17.97
CA LYS A 19 3.66 -0.78 18.34
C LYS A 19 3.48 -1.15 19.83
N LYS A 20 3.52 -0.19 20.76
CA LYS A 20 3.49 -0.43 22.22
C LYS A 20 2.16 -0.09 22.90
N LYS A 21 1.17 0.48 22.20
CA LYS A 21 -0.16 0.75 22.78
C LYS A 21 -1.15 -0.33 22.35
N GLN A 22 -1.83 -0.94 23.31
CA GLN A 22 -3.02 -1.75 23.04
C GLN A 22 -4.09 -0.84 22.43
N GLN A 23 -4.44 -1.09 21.17
CA GLN A 23 -5.44 -0.31 20.45
C GLN A 23 -6.80 -0.50 21.13
N ASN A 24 -7.43 0.59 21.56
CA ASN A 24 -8.78 0.52 22.09
C ASN A 24 -9.78 0.48 20.92
N TYR A 25 -10.01 -0.72 20.38
CA TYR A 25 -10.93 -0.97 19.27
C TYR A 25 -12.37 -0.48 19.55
N ALA A 26 -12.75 -0.30 20.82
CA ALA A 26 -14.06 0.23 21.20
C ALA A 26 -14.18 1.74 20.93
N ARG A 27 -13.05 2.48 20.92
CA ARG A 27 -13.00 3.92 20.59
C ARG A 27 -12.62 4.19 19.13
N LEU A 28 -12.44 3.15 18.33
CA LEU A 28 -12.11 3.29 16.92
C LEU A 28 -13.35 3.73 16.13
N HIS A 29 -13.20 4.77 15.30
CA HIS A 29 -14.26 5.25 14.41
C HIS A 29 -14.78 4.11 13.53
N TYR A 30 -16.09 4.02 13.30
CA TYR A 30 -16.70 2.91 12.58
C TYR A 30 -16.09 2.71 11.17
N LEU A 31 -15.78 3.80 10.46
CA LEU A 31 -15.10 3.76 9.15
C LEU A 31 -13.73 3.09 9.17
N LEU A 32 -13.02 3.12 10.30
CA LEU A 32 -11.72 2.48 10.45
C LEU A 32 -11.85 1.00 10.85
N LYS A 33 -13.00 0.56 11.38
CA LYS A 33 -13.23 -0.85 11.71
C LYS A 33 -13.29 -1.73 10.47
N ASP A 34 -13.87 -1.25 9.38
CA ASP A 34 -13.90 -1.99 8.10
C ASP A 34 -12.51 -2.15 7.49
N ASP A 35 -11.61 -1.21 7.77
CA ASP A 35 -10.24 -1.21 7.25
C ASP A 35 -9.27 -2.01 8.14
N LEU A 36 -9.73 -2.52 9.30
CA LEU A 36 -8.94 -3.46 10.12
C LEU A 36 -8.54 -4.71 9.32
N MET A 37 -9.48 -5.24 8.52
CA MET A 37 -9.22 -6.39 7.65
C MET A 37 -8.23 -6.08 6.53
N LYS A 38 -8.02 -4.79 6.21
CA LYS A 38 -7.11 -4.32 5.16
C LYS A 38 -5.79 -3.79 5.72
N MET A 39 -5.56 -3.88 7.04
CA MET A 39 -4.36 -3.32 7.67
C MET A 39 -3.06 -3.83 7.06
N GLU A 40 -2.98 -5.12 6.74
CA GLU A 40 -1.77 -5.69 6.14
C GLU A 40 -1.51 -5.10 4.75
N ALA A 41 -2.55 -4.93 3.93
CA ALA A 41 -2.46 -4.30 2.63
C ALA A 41 -1.98 -2.84 2.76
N ILE A 42 -2.64 -2.05 3.62
CA ILE A 42 -2.30 -0.65 3.86
C ILE A 42 -0.88 -0.50 4.41
N THR A 43 -0.43 -1.41 5.27
CA THR A 43 0.93 -1.41 5.82
C THR A 43 1.97 -1.68 4.72
N ASN A 44 1.71 -2.67 3.86
CA ASN A 44 2.60 -2.99 2.74
C ASN A 44 2.67 -1.85 1.72
N GLU A 45 1.56 -1.20 1.43
CA GLU A 45 1.48 0.00 0.60
C GLU A 45 2.26 1.17 1.18
N THR A 46 2.05 1.44 2.47
CA THR A 46 2.78 2.51 3.19
C THR A 46 4.27 2.23 3.18
N ARG A 47 4.67 0.97 3.34
CA ARG A 47 6.09 0.56 3.28
C ARG A 47 6.68 0.78 1.89
N LEU A 48 5.93 0.47 0.82
CA LEU A 48 6.34 0.72 -0.55
C LEU A 48 6.52 2.23 -0.82
N LEU A 49 5.54 3.04 -0.43
CA LEU A 49 5.57 4.50 -0.49
C LEU A 49 6.77 5.08 0.24
N CYS A 50 7.08 4.57 1.44
CA CYS A 50 8.22 5.03 2.22
C CYS A 50 9.56 4.60 1.62
N ARG A 51 9.67 3.35 1.14
CA ARG A 51 10.91 2.81 0.56
C ARG A 51 11.30 3.52 -0.73
N ASN A 52 10.31 3.85 -1.57
CA ASN A 52 10.51 4.47 -2.87
C ASN A 52 10.32 5.99 -2.86
N HIS A 53 10.13 6.59 -1.67
CA HIS A 53 9.91 8.03 -1.49
C HIS A 53 8.81 8.61 -2.41
N ILE A 54 7.70 7.87 -2.54
CA ILE A 54 6.58 8.25 -3.41
C ILE A 54 5.64 9.16 -2.61
N ASP A 55 5.63 10.43 -2.99
CA ASP A 55 4.83 11.49 -2.37
C ASP A 55 3.68 11.96 -3.29
N THR A 56 3.75 11.74 -4.61
CA THR A 56 2.73 12.14 -5.60
C THR A 56 2.22 10.99 -6.47
N ALA A 57 1.03 11.17 -7.05
CA ALA A 57 0.44 10.20 -7.97
C ALA A 57 1.30 10.03 -9.24
N GLU A 58 1.93 11.11 -9.70
CA GLU A 58 2.87 11.08 -10.83
C GLU A 58 4.09 10.20 -10.55
N GLN A 59 4.67 10.29 -9.34
CA GLN A 59 5.78 9.42 -8.93
C GLN A 59 5.35 7.95 -8.86
N LEU A 60 4.12 7.69 -8.40
CA LEU A 60 3.55 6.35 -8.36
C LEU A 60 3.36 5.78 -9.78
N LEU A 61 2.85 6.58 -10.70
CA LEU A 61 2.65 6.22 -12.10
C LEU A 61 3.98 5.97 -12.82
N SER A 62 4.98 6.83 -12.58
CA SER A 62 6.33 6.63 -13.11
C SER A 62 6.96 5.34 -12.59
N TYR A 63 6.85 5.07 -11.28
CA TYR A 63 7.35 3.83 -10.67
C TYR A 63 6.65 2.60 -11.24
N LYS A 64 5.31 2.64 -11.38
CA LYS A 64 4.51 1.59 -12.01
C LYS A 64 4.98 1.33 -13.45
N GLY A 65 5.17 2.38 -14.24
CA GLY A 65 5.67 2.27 -15.60
C GLY A 65 7.04 1.59 -15.68
N SER A 66 7.97 1.94 -14.80
CA SER A 66 9.29 1.27 -14.75
C SER A 66 9.17 -0.23 -14.44
N LEU A 67 8.30 -0.61 -13.50
CA LEU A 67 8.05 -2.02 -13.17
C LEU A 67 7.42 -2.78 -14.35
N GLU A 68 6.49 -2.15 -15.08
CA GLU A 68 5.86 -2.74 -16.26
C GLU A 68 6.85 -2.94 -17.41
N SER A 69 7.74 -1.96 -17.64
CA SER A 69 8.85 -2.10 -18.59
C SER A 69 9.77 -3.25 -18.22
N GLU A 70 10.17 -3.37 -16.95
CA GLU A 70 11.02 -4.47 -16.48
C GLU A 70 10.33 -5.84 -16.62
N ILE A 71 9.01 -5.92 -16.37
CA ILE A 71 8.22 -7.14 -16.62
C ILE A 71 8.20 -7.49 -18.11
N SER A 72 8.08 -6.49 -18.99
CA SER A 72 8.10 -6.69 -20.44
C SER A 72 9.44 -7.23 -20.92
N GLU A 73 10.54 -6.62 -20.47
CA GLU A 73 11.91 -7.07 -20.77
C GLU A 73 12.16 -8.51 -20.29
N LEU A 74 11.78 -8.83 -19.04
CA LEU A 74 11.88 -10.18 -18.50
C LEU A 74 11.00 -11.19 -19.26
N THR A 75 9.87 -10.75 -19.79
CA THR A 75 9.00 -11.57 -20.64
C THR A 75 9.69 -11.91 -21.97
N GLU A 76 10.38 -10.95 -22.56
CA GLU A 76 11.15 -11.15 -23.79
C GLU A 76 12.37 -12.06 -23.56
N GLN A 77 13.12 -11.84 -22.47
CA GLN A 77 14.20 -12.73 -22.04
C GLN A 77 13.69 -14.17 -21.84
N ARG A 78 12.51 -14.34 -21.21
CA ARG A 78 11.88 -15.65 -21.02
C ARG A 78 11.53 -16.32 -22.37
N LYS A 79 11.03 -15.57 -23.35
CA LYS A 79 10.77 -16.10 -24.70
C LYS A 79 12.05 -16.57 -25.38
N GLY A 80 13.13 -15.78 -25.27
CA GLY A 80 14.46 -16.14 -25.77
C GLY A 80 14.98 -17.44 -25.14
N LEU A 81 14.87 -17.56 -23.81
CA LEU A 81 15.28 -18.77 -23.08
C LEU A 81 14.44 -20.00 -23.43
N TYR A 82 13.14 -19.86 -23.72
CA TYR A 82 12.34 -20.99 -24.23
C TYR A 82 12.80 -21.48 -25.60
N SER A 83 13.26 -20.58 -26.46
CA SER A 83 13.86 -20.96 -27.75
C SER A 83 15.19 -21.69 -27.55
N GLN A 84 16.04 -21.18 -26.65
CA GLN A 84 17.31 -21.82 -26.29
C GLN A 84 17.11 -23.18 -25.61
N SER A 85 16.12 -23.31 -24.72
CA SER A 85 15.79 -24.56 -24.03
C SER A 85 15.42 -25.70 -24.97
N ARG A 86 14.85 -25.39 -26.15
CA ARG A 86 14.51 -26.39 -27.17
C ARG A 86 15.72 -26.91 -27.93
N LYS A 87 16.80 -26.12 -27.98
CA LYS A 87 18.06 -26.46 -28.68
C LYS A 87 19.14 -26.99 -27.73
N ALA A 88 19.05 -26.67 -26.44
CA ALA A 88 20.02 -27.08 -25.42
C ALA A 88 19.85 -28.55 -25.00
N SER A 89 20.98 -29.23 -24.77
CA SER A 89 21.03 -30.62 -24.27
C SER A 89 22.03 -30.76 -23.13
N GLY A 90 21.86 -31.77 -22.26
CA GLY A 90 22.74 -32.00 -21.12
C GLY A 90 22.75 -30.85 -20.10
N LYS A 91 23.94 -30.44 -19.65
CA LYS A 91 24.14 -29.40 -18.61
C LYS A 91 23.56 -28.03 -18.98
N ASP A 92 23.54 -27.68 -20.26
CA ASP A 92 23.00 -26.39 -20.71
C ASP A 92 21.49 -26.28 -20.49
N LYS A 93 20.77 -27.40 -20.54
CA LYS A 93 19.32 -27.45 -20.30
C LYS A 93 18.99 -27.17 -18.83
N GLU A 94 19.81 -27.63 -17.90
CA GLU A 94 19.65 -27.34 -16.47
C GLU A 94 19.92 -25.87 -16.17
N ALA A 95 20.98 -25.29 -16.75
CA ALA A 95 21.29 -23.87 -16.62
C ALA A 95 20.16 -22.97 -17.15
N VAL A 96 19.59 -23.32 -18.31
CA VAL A 96 18.43 -22.59 -18.88
C VAL A 96 17.19 -22.72 -17.99
N LYS A 97 16.94 -23.90 -17.41
CA LYS A 97 15.82 -24.11 -16.49
C LYS A 97 15.98 -23.31 -15.19
N ALA A 98 17.19 -23.22 -14.65
CA ALA A 98 17.50 -22.40 -13.48
C ALA A 98 17.24 -20.92 -13.75
N ARG A 99 17.74 -20.38 -14.89
CA ARG A 99 17.47 -18.99 -15.30
C ARG A 99 15.99 -18.72 -15.54
N LEU A 100 15.25 -19.66 -16.13
CA LEU A 100 13.80 -19.55 -16.29
C LEU A 100 13.06 -19.46 -14.95
N SER A 101 13.49 -20.25 -13.95
CA SER A 101 12.93 -20.21 -12.61
C SER A 101 13.20 -18.88 -11.93
N GLU A 102 14.43 -18.36 -12.03
CA GLU A 102 14.83 -17.07 -11.49
C GLU A 102 14.02 -15.91 -12.10
N ILE A 103 13.92 -15.85 -13.43
CA ILE A 103 13.13 -14.83 -14.14
C ILE A 103 11.67 -14.90 -13.73
N THR A 104 11.10 -16.11 -13.64
CA THR A 104 9.70 -16.29 -13.20
C THR A 104 9.51 -15.80 -11.76
N GLY A 105 10.49 -16.02 -10.89
CA GLY A 105 10.52 -15.50 -9.52
C GLY A 105 10.53 -13.97 -9.47
N ARG A 106 11.43 -13.33 -10.23
CA ARG A 106 11.52 -11.87 -10.35
C ARG A 106 10.24 -11.25 -10.93
N MET A 107 9.67 -11.85 -11.97
CA MET A 107 8.39 -11.40 -12.53
C MET A 107 7.26 -11.48 -11.49
N LYS A 108 7.26 -12.50 -10.62
CA LYS A 108 6.25 -12.64 -9.56
C LYS A 108 6.38 -11.53 -8.52
N THR A 109 7.60 -11.13 -8.14
CA THR A 109 7.82 -10.03 -7.20
C THR A 109 7.42 -8.69 -7.82
N LEU A 110 7.84 -8.42 -9.06
CA LEU A 110 7.48 -7.19 -9.78
C LEU A 110 5.97 -7.04 -9.94
N ARG A 111 5.26 -8.12 -10.33
CA ARG A 111 3.79 -8.11 -10.41
C ARG A 111 3.10 -7.84 -9.08
N LYS A 112 3.70 -8.29 -7.95
CA LYS A 112 3.16 -7.95 -6.63
C LYS A 112 3.33 -6.47 -6.33
N GLU A 113 4.46 -5.86 -6.69
CA GLU A 113 4.67 -4.43 -6.50
C GLU A 113 3.73 -3.60 -7.38
N VAL A 114 3.53 -3.98 -8.65
CA VAL A 114 2.53 -3.31 -9.52
C VAL A 114 1.14 -3.36 -8.90
N ARG A 115 0.70 -4.51 -8.37
CA ARG A 115 -0.58 -4.62 -7.67
C ARG A 115 -0.68 -3.76 -6.41
N LEU A 116 0.44 -3.54 -5.71
CA LEU A 116 0.47 -2.61 -4.58
C LEU A 116 0.28 -1.18 -5.06
N CYS A 117 0.93 -0.77 -6.16
CA CYS A 117 0.74 0.55 -6.76
C CYS A 117 -0.72 0.79 -7.18
N GLU A 118 -1.34 -0.19 -7.83
CA GLU A 118 -2.77 -0.14 -8.21
C GLU A 118 -3.69 -0.08 -6.98
N GLY A 119 -3.34 -0.82 -5.93
CA GLY A 119 -4.03 -0.74 -4.65
C GLY A 119 -3.97 0.66 -4.05
N ILE A 120 -2.80 1.32 -4.13
CA ILE A 120 -2.60 2.66 -3.61
C ILE A 120 -3.45 3.67 -4.37
N GLU A 121 -3.46 3.61 -5.70
CA GLU A 121 -4.29 4.47 -6.56
C GLU A 121 -5.78 4.29 -6.26
N ALA A 122 -6.26 3.05 -6.19
CA ALA A 122 -7.66 2.78 -5.93
C ALA A 122 -8.09 3.20 -4.51
N ARG A 123 -7.19 3.14 -3.54
CA ARG A 123 -7.49 3.43 -2.13
C ARG A 123 -7.19 4.86 -1.71
N SER A 124 -6.28 5.58 -2.37
CA SER A 124 -5.80 6.89 -1.91
C SER A 124 -6.93 7.89 -1.75
N ASP A 125 -7.88 7.91 -2.68
CA ASP A 125 -9.02 8.82 -2.65
C ASP A 125 -9.98 8.45 -1.52
N THR A 126 -10.29 7.15 -1.40
CA THR A 126 -11.16 6.67 -0.32
C THR A 126 -10.57 6.89 1.08
N LEU A 127 -9.25 6.73 1.26
CA LEU A 127 -8.58 7.04 2.52
C LEU A 127 -8.66 8.53 2.83
N LYS A 128 -8.48 9.38 1.82
CA LYS A 128 -8.56 10.84 1.98
C LYS A 128 -9.96 11.27 2.44
N GLU A 129 -11.00 10.74 1.80
CA GLU A 129 -12.39 10.98 2.19
C GLU A 129 -12.72 10.46 3.59
N LYS A 130 -12.26 9.24 3.93
CA LYS A 130 -12.46 8.71 5.29
C LYS A 130 -11.81 9.59 6.35
N LEU A 131 -10.59 10.07 6.10
CA LEU A 131 -9.90 10.97 7.03
C LEU A 131 -10.61 12.32 7.18
N THR A 132 -11.19 12.88 6.12
CA THR A 132 -11.95 14.14 6.22
C THR A 132 -13.23 13.95 7.02
N VAL A 133 -13.95 12.84 6.82
CA VAL A 133 -15.16 12.51 7.60
C VAL A 133 -14.82 12.31 9.08
N ILE A 134 -13.80 11.51 9.40
CA ILE A 134 -13.34 11.29 10.79
C ILE A 134 -13.02 12.63 11.47
N ARG A 135 -12.32 13.53 10.77
CA ARG A 135 -11.98 14.85 11.31
C ARG A 135 -13.22 15.73 11.52
N ALA A 136 -14.19 15.67 10.62
CA ALA A 136 -15.44 16.42 10.74
C ALA A 136 -16.27 15.93 11.94
N ASP A 137 -16.36 14.63 12.15
CA ASP A 137 -17.09 14.04 13.27
C ASP A 137 -16.38 14.29 14.61
N GLU A 138 -15.05 14.16 14.67
CA GLU A 138 -14.25 14.55 15.84
C GLU A 138 -14.46 16.03 16.23
N ASN A 139 -14.59 16.93 15.24
CA ASN A 139 -14.86 18.35 15.50
C ASN A 139 -16.30 18.61 15.98
N LYS A 140 -17.30 17.88 15.45
CA LYS A 140 -18.70 17.97 15.90
C LYS A 140 -18.85 17.47 17.34
N GLU A 141 -18.21 16.36 17.69
CA GLU A 141 -18.20 15.79 19.04
C GLU A 141 -17.61 16.80 20.05
N LYS A 142 -16.44 17.38 19.73
CA LYS A 142 -15.80 18.40 20.57
C LYS A 142 -16.67 19.65 20.74
N GLY A 143 -17.34 20.12 19.69
CA GLY A 143 -18.25 21.26 19.78
C GLY A 143 -19.42 21.00 20.73
N LYS A 144 -20.00 19.79 20.68
CA LYS A 144 -21.09 19.38 21.59
C LYS A 144 -20.61 19.21 23.03
N GLU A 145 -19.40 18.69 23.25
CA GLU A 145 -18.81 18.59 24.59
C GLU A 145 -18.54 19.95 25.21
N LEU A 146 -17.99 20.90 24.45
CA LEU A 146 -17.75 22.27 24.92
C LEU A 146 -19.05 22.96 25.34
N MET A 147 -20.13 22.84 24.56
CA MET A 147 -21.45 23.37 24.93
C MET A 147 -22.02 22.71 26.20
N LYS A 148 -21.82 21.40 26.40
CA LYS A 148 -22.25 20.69 27.63
C LYS A 148 -21.44 21.10 28.87
N HIS A 149 -20.15 21.42 28.70
CA HIS A 149 -19.30 21.91 29.78
C HIS A 149 -19.62 23.38 30.14
N GLU A 150 -19.99 24.20 29.16
CA GLU A 150 -20.44 25.58 29.39
C GLU A 150 -21.77 25.61 30.14
N HIS A 151 -22.73 24.76 29.77
CA HIS A 151 -24.03 24.68 30.44
C HIS A 151 -23.93 24.20 31.90
N ARG A 152 -22.92 23.40 32.24
CA ARG A 152 -22.62 22.94 33.61
C ARG A 152 -21.86 23.95 34.48
N ARG A 153 -21.28 24.99 33.89
CA ARG A 153 -20.56 26.06 34.62
C ARG A 153 -21.44 27.28 34.95
N ARG A 154 -22.60 27.40 34.31
CA ARG A 154 -23.57 28.49 34.52
C ARG A 154 -24.75 28.10 35.42
N SER A 155 -24.76 26.89 35.97
CA SER A 155 -25.68 26.43 37.01
C SER A 155 -24.93 26.41 38.34
#